data_AF-A0A673H8P9-F1
#
_entry.id   AF-A0A673H8P9-F1
#
_cell.length_a   1.000
_cell.length_b   1.000
_cell.length_c   1.000
_cell.angle_alpha   90.00
_cell.angle_beta   90.00
_cell.angle_gamma   90.00
#
_symmetry.space_group_name_H-M   'P 1'
#
loop_
_entity.id
_entity.type
_entity.pdbx_description
1 polymer ?
#
loop_
_entity_poly.entity_id
_entity_poly.type
_entity_poly.pdbx_seq_one_letter_code
_entity_poly.pdbx_strand_id
1 'polypeptide(L)'
;VMMDLESQFLEEGLLLPQVMVSRRKAGSSTSGVWRVCGVLLAVALCAAAAVCFTLNKSQNNQEGGNELRLTLRDHLSKENVTSKAAIHLTGAYEPKVSTDSLDWKKNQDQAFASGGLDLVEREIIIPTDGIYFVYSQVSFHISCKTDMPEDHDVVHMSHAVECYSDSYLDYKALFSAIRSACVHAPDTDDLWYNTIYLGAAFSLRAGDKLRTKTTKALLPRVESDNGKTFFGVFAL
;
A
#
# COMPACT_ATOMS: atom_id res chain seq x y z
N VAL A 1 -4.10 -33.06 -31.66
CA VAL A 1 -2.77 -32.94 -32.30
C VAL A 1 -2.67 -31.52 -32.81
N MET A 2 -1.94 -30.70 -32.08
CA MET A 2 -1.65 -29.30 -32.40
C MET A 2 -0.24 -29.31 -32.96
N MET A 3 -0.05 -28.92 -34.21
CA MET A 3 1.25 -28.55 -34.80
C MET A 3 1.05 -28.02 -36.22
N ASP A 4 1.46 -26.76 -36.41
CA ASP A 4 2.21 -26.16 -37.52
C ASP A 4 1.88 -26.52 -38.97
N LEU A 5 1.74 -25.50 -39.84
CA LEU A 5 2.86 -25.05 -40.69
C LEU A 5 2.45 -23.85 -41.57
N GLU A 6 3.21 -22.76 -41.46
CA GLU A 6 3.31 -21.72 -42.49
C GLU A 6 3.93 -22.26 -43.79
N SER A 7 3.67 -21.50 -44.86
CA SER A 7 4.39 -21.44 -46.15
C SER A 7 3.86 -22.30 -47.29
N GLN A 8 3.24 -21.62 -48.26
CA GLN A 8 3.60 -21.75 -49.68
C GLN A 8 3.13 -20.52 -50.49
N PHE A 9 4.13 -19.75 -50.93
CA PHE A 9 4.18 -18.99 -52.21
C PHE A 9 3.71 -19.92 -53.37
N LEU A 10 3.10 -19.50 -54.49
CA LEU A 10 3.49 -18.53 -55.52
C LEU A 10 2.31 -18.43 -56.54
N GLU A 11 1.95 -17.22 -56.95
CA GLU A 11 2.01 -16.72 -58.35
C GLU A 11 0.80 -17.03 -59.24
N GLU A 12 0.19 -15.97 -59.78
CA GLU A 12 -0.11 -15.84 -61.21
C GLU A 12 -0.34 -14.36 -61.53
N GLY A 13 0.49 -13.83 -62.43
CA GLY A 13 0.43 -12.46 -62.93
C GLY A 13 -0.42 -12.33 -64.19
N LEU A 14 -0.74 -11.08 -64.57
CA LEU A 14 -1.07 -10.76 -65.95
C LEU A 14 -0.57 -9.36 -66.32
N LEU A 15 0.02 -9.30 -67.51
CA LEU A 15 0.90 -8.28 -68.08
C LEU A 15 0.16 -7.13 -68.80
N LEU A 16 0.95 -6.08 -69.10
CA LEU A 16 1.05 -5.28 -70.35
C LEU A 16 0.88 -3.75 -70.14
N PRO A 17 1.39 -2.90 -71.04
CA PRO A 17 2.72 -2.85 -71.66
C PRO A 17 3.42 -1.48 -71.43
N GLN A 18 4.74 -1.45 -71.56
CA GLN A 18 5.57 -0.24 -71.39
C GLN A 18 5.57 0.66 -72.63
N VAL A 19 5.34 1.97 -72.41
CA VAL A 19 5.53 3.03 -73.41
C VAL A 19 6.91 3.65 -73.22
N MET A 20 7.75 3.60 -74.26
CA MET A 20 9.00 4.35 -74.34
C MET A 20 8.73 5.83 -74.58
N VAL A 21 9.21 6.69 -73.68
CA VAL A 21 9.36 8.13 -73.93
C VAL A 21 10.84 8.49 -73.85
N SER A 22 11.39 8.87 -75.00
CA SER A 22 12.73 9.42 -75.16
C SER A 22 12.83 10.78 -74.47
N ARG A 23 13.80 10.95 -73.56
CA ARG A 23 14.15 12.26 -73.00
C ARG A 23 15.56 12.65 -73.42
N ARG A 24 15.64 13.73 -74.19
CA ARG A 24 16.86 14.33 -74.72
C ARG A 24 17.87 14.65 -73.62
N LYS A 25 19.13 14.38 -73.92
CA LYS A 25 20.30 14.89 -73.20
C LYS A 25 20.44 16.39 -73.51
N ALA A 26 20.31 17.23 -72.50
CA ALA A 26 20.78 18.62 -72.54
C ALA A 26 21.99 18.72 -71.61
N GLY A 27 23.15 19.01 -72.18
CA GLY A 27 24.32 19.40 -71.40
C GLY A 27 24.26 20.89 -71.10
N SER A 28 24.73 21.31 -69.92
CA SER A 28 25.57 22.50 -69.78
C SER A 28 26.01 22.69 -68.32
N SER A 29 27.33 22.62 -68.14
CA SER A 29 28.19 23.47 -67.30
C SER A 29 27.57 24.20 -66.09
N THR A 30 27.95 23.78 -64.87
CA THR A 30 28.37 24.62 -63.70
C THR A 30 28.48 23.73 -62.43
N SER A 31 29.44 22.81 -62.39
CA SER A 31 29.50 21.77 -61.33
C SER A 31 30.36 22.09 -60.08
N GLY A 32 30.96 23.28 -60.01
CA GLY A 32 31.85 23.66 -58.89
C GLY A 32 31.17 24.44 -57.76
N VAL A 33 30.41 25.47 -58.10
CA VAL A 33 29.91 26.46 -57.11
C VAL A 33 28.82 25.88 -56.20
N TRP A 34 27.95 25.00 -56.74
CA TRP A 34 26.85 24.44 -55.95
C TRP A 34 27.32 23.41 -54.91
N ARG A 35 28.43 22.72 -55.20
CA ARG A 35 29.07 21.80 -54.24
C ARG A 35 29.74 22.54 -53.09
N VAL A 36 30.39 23.66 -53.36
CA VAL A 36 31.03 24.49 -52.32
C VAL A 36 29.98 25.13 -51.41
N CYS A 37 28.87 25.66 -51.96
CA CYS A 37 27.75 26.15 -51.15
C CYS A 37 27.14 25.05 -50.28
N GLY A 38 26.99 23.82 -50.81
CA GLY A 38 26.49 22.69 -50.03
C GLY A 38 27.38 22.34 -48.84
N VAL A 39 28.70 22.32 -49.04
CA VAL A 39 29.67 22.06 -47.95
C VAL A 39 29.68 23.18 -46.91
N LEU A 40 29.65 24.44 -47.35
CA LEU A 40 29.60 25.60 -46.43
C LEU A 40 28.32 25.61 -45.59
N LEU A 41 27.17 25.28 -46.18
CA LEU A 41 25.91 25.14 -45.44
C LEU A 41 25.96 24.00 -44.43
N ALA A 42 26.53 22.85 -44.80
CA ALA A 42 26.68 21.72 -43.87
C ALA A 42 27.57 22.08 -42.67
N VAL A 43 28.71 22.75 -42.91
CA VAL A 43 29.62 23.20 -41.84
C VAL A 43 28.94 24.22 -40.93
N ALA A 44 28.21 25.18 -41.49
CA ALA A 44 27.46 26.17 -40.70
C ALA A 44 26.36 25.52 -39.85
N LEU A 45 25.64 24.53 -40.39
CA LEU A 45 24.64 23.76 -39.64
C LEU A 45 25.28 22.93 -38.52
N CYS A 46 26.42 22.30 -38.76
CA CYS A 46 27.16 21.56 -37.73
C CYS A 46 27.66 22.49 -36.61
N ALA A 47 28.16 23.68 -36.96
CA ALA A 47 28.58 24.68 -35.98
C ALA A 47 27.40 25.19 -35.14
N ALA A 48 26.26 25.49 -35.78
CA ALA A 48 25.04 25.88 -35.07
C ALA A 48 24.54 24.78 -34.14
N ALA A 49 24.54 23.52 -34.58
CA ALA A 49 24.16 22.38 -33.75
C ALA A 49 25.10 22.21 -32.55
N ALA A 50 26.41 22.35 -32.74
CA ALA A 50 27.39 22.30 -31.65
C ALA A 50 27.17 23.42 -30.64
N VAL A 51 26.92 24.66 -31.10
CA VAL A 51 26.60 25.80 -30.23
C VAL A 51 25.30 25.54 -29.47
N CYS A 52 24.24 25.10 -30.14
CA CYS A 52 22.98 24.73 -29.49
C CYS A 52 23.18 23.59 -28.47
N PHE A 53 24.04 22.61 -28.76
CA PHE A 53 24.34 21.53 -27.82
C PHE A 53 25.13 22.02 -26.60
N THR A 54 26.06 22.97 -26.78
CA THR A 54 26.79 23.60 -25.65
C THR A 54 25.91 24.52 -24.82
N LEU A 55 25.00 25.28 -25.44
CA LEU A 55 24.01 26.11 -24.75
C LEU A 55 22.96 25.27 -24.02
N ASN A 56 22.47 24.19 -24.65
CA ASN A 56 21.56 23.25 -24.03
C ASN A 56 22.23 22.49 -22.88
N LYS A 57 23.52 22.10 -23.02
CA LYS A 57 24.29 21.50 -21.91
C LYS A 57 24.53 22.50 -20.77
N SER A 58 24.73 23.78 -21.08
CA SER A 58 24.82 24.84 -20.06
C SER A 58 23.49 25.09 -19.34
N GLN A 59 22.34 24.91 -20.01
CA GLN A 59 21.02 24.92 -19.37
C GLN A 59 20.70 23.63 -18.63
N ASN A 60 21.31 22.50 -19.01
CA ASN A 60 21.12 21.20 -18.39
C ASN A 60 22.14 20.88 -17.28
N ASN A 61 23.08 21.80 -17.00
CA ASN A 61 23.82 21.79 -15.75
C ASN A 61 22.86 22.26 -14.63
N GLN A 62 22.10 21.30 -14.12
CA GLN A 62 21.24 21.39 -12.95
C GLN A 62 22.05 21.71 -11.68
N GLU A 63 22.51 22.94 -11.51
CA GLU A 63 22.88 23.45 -10.18
C GLU A 63 21.64 23.97 -9.44
N GLY A 64 20.73 24.69 -10.12
CA GLY A 64 19.50 25.19 -9.48
C GLY A 64 18.47 24.11 -9.13
N GLY A 65 18.45 22.98 -9.82
CA GLY A 65 17.51 21.88 -9.55
C GLY A 65 17.92 21.00 -8.37
N ASN A 66 19.21 20.74 -8.22
CA ASN A 66 19.74 19.99 -7.09
C ASN A 66 19.76 20.84 -5.82
N GLU A 67 20.13 22.12 -5.92
CA GLU A 67 20.06 23.04 -4.78
C GLU A 67 18.62 23.26 -4.31
N LEU A 68 17.65 23.43 -5.22
CA LEU A 68 16.24 23.55 -4.83
C LEU A 68 15.71 22.25 -4.19
N ARG A 69 16.10 21.07 -4.68
CA ARG A 69 15.70 19.79 -4.06
C ARG A 69 16.42 19.50 -2.75
N LEU A 70 17.68 19.92 -2.62
CA LEU A 70 18.45 19.83 -1.40
C LEU A 70 17.86 20.79 -0.37
N THR A 71 17.61 22.04 -0.72
CA THR A 71 16.95 23.03 0.16
C THR A 71 15.53 22.64 0.51
N LEU A 72 14.73 22.06 -0.39
CA LEU A 72 13.39 21.56 -0.05
C LEU A 72 13.46 20.37 0.93
N ARG A 73 14.39 19.44 0.71
CA ARG A 73 14.59 18.28 1.61
C ARG A 73 15.19 18.71 2.96
N ASP A 74 16.06 19.71 2.95
CA ASP A 74 16.69 20.29 4.15
C ASP A 74 15.67 21.12 4.95
N HIS A 75 14.82 21.91 4.28
CA HIS A 75 13.71 22.62 4.89
C HIS A 75 12.61 21.69 5.41
N LEU A 76 12.26 20.62 4.70
CA LEU A 76 11.35 19.58 5.21
C LEU A 76 11.99 18.77 6.33
N SER A 77 13.32 18.65 6.40
CA SER A 77 13.98 18.03 7.56
C SER A 77 14.13 18.98 8.76
N LYS A 78 13.97 20.29 8.54
CA LYS A 78 14.05 21.37 9.55
C LYS A 78 12.68 21.83 10.06
N GLU A 79 11.63 21.76 9.25
CA GLU A 79 10.29 21.58 9.79
C GLU A 79 10.32 20.24 10.51
N ASN A 80 9.82 20.19 11.74
CA ASN A 80 9.51 18.92 12.38
C ASN A 80 8.53 18.18 11.46
N VAL A 81 9.01 17.38 10.49
CA VAL A 81 8.18 16.37 9.82
C VAL A 81 7.88 15.38 10.92
N THR A 82 6.84 15.70 11.67
CA THR A 82 6.19 14.77 12.57
C THR A 82 5.86 13.58 11.70
N SER A 83 6.54 12.46 11.94
CA SER A 83 6.26 11.20 11.26
C SER A 83 4.75 10.99 11.21
N LYS A 84 4.21 10.48 10.10
CA LYS A 84 2.76 10.25 9.97
C LYS A 84 2.26 9.46 11.19
N ALA A 85 1.15 9.92 11.77
CA ALA A 85 0.53 9.26 12.92
C ALA A 85 0.10 7.86 12.49
N ALA A 86 0.82 6.85 12.98
CA ALA A 86 0.50 5.45 12.78
C ALA A 86 0.97 4.63 13.98
N ILE A 87 0.16 3.66 14.39
CA ILE A 87 0.47 2.68 15.42
C ILE A 87 -0.02 1.30 14.96
N HIS A 88 0.83 0.30 15.14
CA HIS A 88 0.50 -1.11 14.96
C HIS A 88 0.93 -1.85 16.22
N LEU A 89 0.01 -2.55 16.84
CA LEU A 89 0.22 -3.29 18.08
C LEU A 89 0.04 -4.77 17.82
N THR A 90 0.87 -5.59 18.44
CA THR A 90 0.62 -7.03 18.55
C THR A 90 0.01 -7.32 19.93
N GLY A 91 -0.83 -8.35 20.01
CA GLY A 91 -1.58 -8.65 21.23
C GLY A 91 -1.57 -10.13 21.59
N ALA A 92 -1.58 -10.40 22.88
CA ALA A 92 -1.73 -11.75 23.43
C ALA A 92 -2.64 -11.73 24.67
N TYR A 93 -3.20 -12.89 25.02
CA TYR A 93 -3.88 -13.02 26.31
C TYR A 93 -2.86 -13.32 27.42
N GLU A 94 -2.78 -12.43 28.40
CA GLU A 94 -1.86 -12.55 29.52
C GLU A 94 -2.65 -12.49 30.84
N PRO A 95 -3.07 -13.64 31.42
CA PRO A 95 -3.98 -13.69 32.57
C PRO A 95 -3.43 -13.04 33.84
N LYS A 96 -2.09 -12.89 33.93
CA LYS A 96 -1.42 -12.17 35.04
C LYS A 96 -1.51 -10.65 34.90
N VAL A 97 -1.78 -10.15 33.69
CA VAL A 97 -1.85 -8.72 33.35
C VAL A 97 -3.30 -8.25 33.28
N SER A 98 -4.18 -9.05 32.66
CA SER A 98 -5.62 -8.80 32.58
C SER A 98 -6.37 -10.11 32.39
N THR A 99 -7.45 -10.30 33.15
CA THR A 99 -8.36 -11.44 32.97
C THR A 99 -9.46 -11.15 31.94
N ASP A 100 -9.57 -9.90 31.49
CA ASP A 100 -10.78 -9.37 30.84
C ASP A 100 -10.50 -8.77 29.46
N SER A 101 -9.22 -8.64 29.08
CA SER A 101 -8.80 -8.03 27.83
C SER A 101 -7.50 -8.63 27.31
N LEU A 102 -7.23 -8.40 26.02
CA LEU A 102 -5.93 -8.66 25.44
C LEU A 102 -4.90 -7.64 25.93
N ASP A 103 -3.66 -8.08 26.09
CA ASP A 103 -2.53 -7.23 26.41
C ASP A 103 -1.85 -6.81 25.11
N TRP A 104 -1.91 -5.52 24.80
CA TRP A 104 -1.36 -4.94 23.58
C TRP A 104 0.07 -4.45 23.82
N LYS A 105 0.95 -4.68 22.84
CA LYS A 105 2.37 -4.33 22.92
C LYS A 105 2.79 -3.53 21.70
N LYS A 106 3.49 -2.42 21.95
CA LYS A 106 4.05 -1.51 20.92
C LYS A 106 5.51 -1.78 20.54
N ASN A 107 6.19 -2.66 21.29
CA ASN A 107 7.64 -2.91 21.20
C ASN A 107 7.95 -4.41 20.97
N GLN A 108 7.11 -5.13 20.22
CA GLN A 108 7.27 -6.56 19.95
C GLN A 108 7.02 -6.86 18.48
N ASP A 109 7.81 -7.75 17.88
CA ASP A 109 7.69 -8.18 16.49
C ASP A 109 7.69 -7.00 15.48
N GLN A 110 6.59 -6.81 14.75
CA GLN A 110 6.38 -5.72 13.79
C GLN A 110 5.59 -4.54 14.39
N ALA A 111 5.38 -4.53 15.70
CA ALA A 111 4.70 -3.44 16.38
C ALA A 111 5.54 -2.15 16.36
N PHE A 112 4.87 -1.03 16.19
CA PHE A 112 5.49 0.29 16.22
C PHE A 112 4.47 1.36 16.60
N ALA A 113 4.97 2.52 17.03
CA ALA A 113 4.18 3.73 17.25
C ALA A 113 4.94 4.94 16.68
N SER A 114 4.22 5.84 16.02
CA SER A 114 4.77 6.99 15.32
C SER A 114 3.76 8.14 15.29
N GLY A 115 4.26 9.37 15.16
CA GLY A 115 3.43 10.56 14.96
C GLY A 115 2.50 10.90 16.12
N GLY A 116 2.95 10.62 17.35
CA GLY A 116 2.23 10.98 18.58
C GLY A 116 1.15 10.00 19.03
N LEU A 117 0.78 9.00 18.22
CA LEU A 117 -0.05 7.90 18.71
C LEU A 117 0.72 7.13 19.79
N ASP A 118 0.06 6.85 20.90
CA ASP A 118 0.65 6.12 22.02
C ASP A 118 -0.31 5.06 22.55
N LEU A 119 0.24 4.08 23.27
CA LEU A 119 -0.47 3.05 23.98
C LEU A 119 -0.33 3.29 25.49
N VAL A 120 -1.43 3.64 26.15
CA VAL A 120 -1.49 3.89 27.59
C VAL A 120 -2.56 2.98 28.18
N GLU A 121 -2.21 2.18 29.19
CA GLU A 121 -3.16 1.28 29.88
C GLU A 121 -3.93 0.30 28.96
N ARG A 122 -3.32 -0.10 27.83
CA ARG A 122 -3.88 -0.94 26.74
C ARG A 122 -4.85 -0.21 25.81
N GLU A 123 -4.85 1.12 25.83
CA GLU A 123 -5.66 1.97 24.97
C GLU A 123 -4.80 2.83 24.05
N ILE A 124 -5.20 2.95 22.79
CA ILE A 124 -4.56 3.88 21.85
C ILE A 124 -5.10 5.28 22.11
N ILE A 125 -4.21 6.24 22.30
CA ILE A 125 -4.57 7.65 22.52
C ILE A 125 -4.39 8.43 21.22
N ILE A 126 -5.46 9.08 20.75
CA ILE A 126 -5.45 9.88 19.53
C ILE A 126 -4.73 11.22 19.77
N PRO A 127 -3.67 11.56 19.01
CA PRO A 127 -2.86 12.75 19.30
C PRO A 127 -3.49 14.05 18.81
N THR A 128 -4.20 14.01 17.68
CA THR A 128 -4.78 15.19 17.02
C THR A 128 -6.12 14.86 16.39
N ASP A 129 -7.00 15.85 16.26
CA ASP A 129 -8.24 15.71 15.50
C ASP A 129 -7.96 15.29 14.05
N GLY A 130 -8.77 14.40 13.51
CA GLY A 130 -8.62 13.97 12.12
C GLY A 130 -9.42 12.73 11.75
N ILE A 131 -9.27 12.32 10.49
CA ILE A 131 -9.79 11.04 10.02
C ILE A 131 -8.70 9.99 10.20
N TYR A 132 -9.04 8.90 10.86
CA TYR A 132 -8.14 7.78 11.11
C TYR A 132 -8.74 6.50 10.56
N PHE A 133 -7.92 5.68 9.92
CA PHE A 133 -8.27 4.29 9.63
C PHE A 133 -7.90 3.43 10.84
N VAL A 134 -8.91 2.83 11.46
CA VAL A 134 -8.78 1.96 12.62
C VAL A 134 -9.02 0.51 12.16
N TYR A 135 -8.17 -0.42 12.57
CA TYR A 135 -8.29 -1.82 12.21
C TYR A 135 -7.86 -2.74 13.34
N SER A 136 -8.43 -3.94 13.40
CA SER A 136 -8.08 -4.94 14.40
C SER A 136 -8.34 -6.35 13.89
N GLN A 137 -7.49 -7.29 14.29
CA GLN A 137 -7.64 -8.71 14.05
C GLN A 137 -7.42 -9.51 15.32
N VAL A 138 -8.25 -10.52 15.53
CA VAL A 138 -8.04 -11.58 16.53
C VAL A 138 -8.27 -12.93 15.86
N SER A 139 -7.31 -13.84 16.05
CA SER A 139 -7.46 -15.25 15.69
C SER A 139 -7.70 -16.09 16.94
N PHE A 140 -8.58 -17.08 16.83
CA PHE A 140 -8.93 -18.02 17.88
C PHE A 140 -8.64 -19.44 17.44
N HIS A 141 -8.29 -20.27 18.41
CA HIS A 141 -8.08 -21.70 18.28
C HIS A 141 -9.07 -22.43 19.18
N ILE A 142 -10.22 -22.77 18.60
CA ILE A 142 -11.41 -23.25 19.32
C ILE A 142 -11.46 -24.77 19.29
N SER A 143 -11.77 -25.39 20.41
CA SER A 143 -12.12 -26.81 20.53
C SER A 143 -13.61 -26.92 20.88
N CYS A 144 -14.43 -27.44 19.97
CA CYS A 144 -15.88 -27.52 20.25
C CYS A 144 -16.22 -28.47 21.39
N LYS A 145 -15.37 -29.44 21.71
CA LYS A 145 -15.58 -30.32 22.87
C LYS A 145 -15.41 -29.61 24.22
N THR A 146 -14.47 -28.67 24.31
CA THR A 146 -14.13 -28.00 25.58
C THR A 146 -14.67 -26.59 25.68
N ASP A 147 -14.93 -25.94 24.55
CA ASP A 147 -15.33 -24.53 24.49
C ASP A 147 -16.83 -24.35 24.18
N MET A 148 -17.56 -25.42 23.83
CA MET A 148 -19.03 -25.37 23.78
C MET A 148 -19.59 -25.19 25.21
N PRO A 149 -20.50 -24.23 25.41
CA PRO A 149 -21.26 -24.13 26.65
C PRO A 149 -22.17 -25.35 26.85
N GLU A 150 -22.35 -25.81 28.09
CA GLU A 150 -23.20 -26.98 28.40
C GLU A 150 -24.66 -26.83 27.91
N ASP A 151 -25.16 -25.59 27.82
CA ASP A 151 -26.52 -25.26 27.37
C ASP A 151 -26.63 -24.85 25.89
N HIS A 152 -25.52 -24.83 25.13
CA HIS A 152 -25.49 -24.31 23.76
C HIS A 152 -24.66 -25.16 22.79
N ASP A 153 -25.26 -25.53 21.67
CA ASP A 153 -24.60 -26.28 20.57
C ASP A 153 -23.69 -25.39 19.68
N VAL A 154 -23.38 -24.16 20.09
CA VAL A 154 -22.68 -23.16 19.27
C VAL A 154 -21.74 -22.31 20.13
N VAL A 155 -20.54 -22.07 19.61
CA VAL A 155 -19.57 -21.16 20.22
C VAL A 155 -19.63 -19.79 19.53
N HIS A 156 -19.91 -18.74 20.30
CA HIS A 156 -19.94 -17.36 19.80
C HIS A 156 -18.65 -16.60 20.15
N MET A 157 -17.91 -16.21 19.12
CA MET A 157 -16.74 -15.34 19.22
C MET A 157 -17.14 -13.93 18.80
N SER A 158 -16.76 -12.94 19.59
CA SER A 158 -16.97 -11.54 19.28
C SER A 158 -15.68 -10.77 19.48
N HIS A 159 -15.51 -9.76 18.63
CA HIS A 159 -14.44 -8.78 18.75
C HIS A 159 -14.97 -7.41 18.33
N ALA A 160 -14.62 -6.39 19.11
CA ALA A 160 -15.03 -5.01 18.90
C ALA A 160 -13.88 -4.05 19.19
N VAL A 161 -13.89 -2.91 18.51
CA VAL A 161 -13.11 -1.74 18.91
C VAL A 161 -14.10 -0.70 19.45
N GLU A 162 -13.83 -0.22 20.65
CA GLU A 162 -14.61 0.81 21.33
C GLU A 162 -13.79 2.09 21.46
N CYS A 163 -14.45 3.24 21.33
CA CYS A 163 -13.87 4.56 21.54
C CYS A 163 -14.50 5.19 22.79
N TYR A 164 -13.67 5.76 23.65
CA TYR A 164 -14.09 6.75 24.64
C TYR A 164 -13.78 8.15 24.11
N SER A 165 -14.76 9.05 24.20
CA SER A 165 -14.59 10.46 23.86
C SER A 165 -15.22 11.34 24.92
N ASP A 166 -14.59 12.47 25.21
CA ASP A 166 -15.12 13.49 26.12
C ASP A 166 -16.49 14.04 25.68
N SER A 167 -16.83 13.86 24.40
CA SER A 167 -18.14 14.26 23.86
C SER A 167 -19.31 13.42 24.38
N TYR A 168 -19.09 12.17 24.77
CA TYR A 168 -20.13 11.28 25.29
C TYR A 168 -19.79 10.58 26.61
N LEU A 169 -18.57 10.77 27.15
CA LEU A 169 -18.14 10.35 28.50
C LEU A 169 -18.33 8.85 28.81
N ASP A 170 -18.31 8.00 27.80
CA ASP A 170 -18.51 6.55 27.91
C ASP A 170 -17.78 5.85 26.76
N TYR A 171 -17.70 4.51 26.75
CA TYR A 171 -17.21 3.76 25.59
C TYR A 171 -18.35 3.43 24.63
N LYS A 172 -18.14 3.66 23.34
CA LYS A 172 -19.05 3.29 22.26
C LYS A 172 -18.32 2.46 21.21
N ALA A 173 -18.97 1.43 20.68
CA ALA A 173 -18.40 0.63 19.62
C ALA A 173 -18.20 1.46 18.34
N LEU A 174 -16.97 1.49 17.81
CA LEU A 174 -16.69 1.97 16.46
C LEU A 174 -17.10 0.92 15.43
N PHE A 175 -16.73 -0.33 15.70
CA PHE A 175 -17.18 -1.50 14.96
C PHE A 175 -17.11 -2.74 15.84
N SER A 176 -17.91 -3.75 15.49
CA SER A 176 -17.88 -5.07 16.11
C SER A 176 -18.28 -6.13 15.10
N ALA A 177 -17.84 -7.36 15.34
CA ALA A 177 -18.35 -8.54 14.64
C ALA A 177 -18.48 -9.72 15.58
N ILE A 178 -19.39 -10.61 15.19
CA ILE A 178 -19.65 -11.89 15.84
C ILE A 178 -19.47 -12.98 14.78
N ARG A 179 -18.82 -14.07 15.18
CA ARG A 179 -18.70 -15.32 14.42
C ARG A 179 -19.18 -16.46 15.29
N SER A 180 -19.82 -17.43 14.65
CA SER A 180 -20.30 -18.65 15.29
C SER A 180 -19.51 -19.83 14.74
N ALA A 181 -19.03 -20.70 15.62
CA ALA A 181 -18.40 -21.97 15.27
C ALA A 181 -19.13 -23.12 15.97
N CYS A 182 -18.69 -24.36 15.71
CA CYS A 182 -19.21 -25.57 16.34
C CYS A 182 -20.64 -25.98 15.96
N VAL A 183 -21.23 -25.35 14.95
CA VAL A 183 -22.59 -25.67 14.50
C VAL A 183 -22.64 -27.09 13.97
N HIS A 184 -23.39 -27.97 14.65
CA HIS A 184 -23.48 -29.41 14.34
C HIS A 184 -22.12 -30.13 14.34
N ALA A 185 -21.19 -29.72 15.21
CA ALA A 185 -19.91 -30.39 15.32
C ALA A 185 -20.12 -31.88 15.68
N PRO A 186 -19.60 -32.83 14.88
CA PRO A 186 -19.46 -34.20 15.36
C PRO A 186 -18.55 -34.21 16.59
N ASP A 187 -18.65 -35.26 17.41
CA ASP A 187 -17.93 -35.48 18.67
C ASP A 187 -16.40 -35.71 18.46
N THR A 188 -15.78 -34.93 17.57
CA THR A 188 -14.38 -34.99 17.19
C THR A 188 -13.58 -33.92 17.92
N ASP A 189 -12.36 -34.27 18.36
CA ASP A 189 -11.40 -33.34 19.00
C ASP A 189 -10.80 -32.31 18.01
N ASP A 190 -11.52 -31.99 16.92
CA ASP A 190 -10.99 -31.12 15.88
C ASP A 190 -10.87 -29.68 16.41
N LEU A 191 -9.71 -29.09 16.16
CA LEU A 191 -9.43 -27.71 16.50
C LEU A 191 -9.77 -26.82 15.30
N TRP A 192 -10.63 -25.82 15.53
CA TRP A 192 -11.04 -24.86 14.51
C TRP A 192 -10.31 -23.53 14.67
N TYR A 193 -9.64 -23.12 13.60
CA TYR A 193 -9.07 -21.78 13.49
C TYR A 193 -10.11 -20.80 12.94
N ASN A 194 -10.39 -19.75 13.71
CA ASN A 194 -11.30 -18.69 13.31
C ASN A 194 -10.66 -17.32 13.47
N THR A 195 -10.86 -16.43 12.51
CA THR A 195 -10.29 -15.07 12.55
C THR A 195 -11.40 -14.05 12.36
N ILE A 196 -11.39 -13.01 13.21
CA ILE A 196 -12.22 -11.82 13.05
C ILE A 196 -11.29 -10.67 12.70
N TYR A 197 -11.44 -10.11 11.49
CA TYR A 197 -10.79 -8.88 11.04
C TYR A 197 -11.83 -7.79 10.80
N LEU A 198 -11.55 -6.58 11.27
CA LEU A 198 -12.40 -5.41 11.10
C LEU A 198 -11.53 -4.18 10.81
N GLY A 199 -12.04 -3.25 10.00
CA GLY A 199 -11.42 -1.94 9.85
C GLY A 199 -12.29 -0.96 9.09
N ALA A 200 -12.21 0.31 9.47
CA ALA A 200 -12.96 1.41 8.87
C ALA A 200 -12.31 2.77 9.21
N ALA A 201 -12.69 3.80 8.47
CA ALA A 201 -12.29 5.18 8.74
C ALA A 201 -13.27 5.86 9.69
N PHE A 202 -12.74 6.59 10.68
CA PHE A 202 -13.52 7.34 11.67
C PHE A 202 -12.96 8.75 11.84
N SER A 203 -13.85 9.71 12.09
CA SER A 203 -13.45 11.02 12.59
C SER A 203 -13.25 10.94 14.10
N LEU A 204 -12.03 11.15 14.56
CA LEU A 204 -11.63 11.05 15.97
C LEU A 204 -11.03 12.37 16.43
N ARG A 205 -11.15 12.65 17.73
CA ARG A 205 -10.65 13.86 18.37
C ARG A 205 -9.38 13.56 19.16
N ALA A 206 -8.55 14.58 19.32
CA ALA A 206 -7.42 14.54 20.23
C ALA A 206 -7.89 14.13 21.63
N GLY A 207 -7.21 13.15 22.24
CA GLY A 207 -7.55 12.60 23.54
C GLY A 207 -8.57 11.46 23.53
N ASP A 208 -9.23 11.18 22.39
CA ASP A 208 -10.07 9.97 22.26
C ASP A 208 -9.22 8.72 22.56
N LYS A 209 -9.81 7.75 23.25
CA LYS A 209 -9.14 6.51 23.67
C LYS A 209 -9.78 5.30 23.00
N LEU A 210 -8.99 4.51 22.28
CA LEU A 210 -9.48 3.32 21.61
C LEU A 210 -9.02 2.07 22.34
N ARG A 211 -9.96 1.16 22.61
CA ARG A 211 -9.68 -0.15 23.20
C ARG A 211 -10.37 -1.27 22.43
N THR A 212 -9.95 -2.49 22.68
CA THR A 212 -10.59 -3.68 22.11
C THR A 212 -11.38 -4.45 23.16
N LYS A 213 -12.50 -5.04 22.75
CA LYS A 213 -13.26 -5.98 23.57
C LYS A 213 -13.44 -7.29 22.81
N THR A 214 -13.01 -8.38 23.42
CA THR A 214 -13.08 -9.74 22.86
C THR A 214 -13.89 -10.63 23.79
N THR A 215 -14.58 -11.66 23.28
CA THR A 215 -15.32 -12.62 24.13
C THR A 215 -14.43 -13.15 25.26
N LYS A 216 -14.73 -12.74 26.51
CA LYS A 216 -13.89 -13.00 27.70
C LYS A 216 -13.60 -14.49 27.91
N ALA A 217 -14.62 -15.35 27.78
CA ALA A 217 -14.47 -16.80 27.96
C ALA A 217 -13.51 -17.44 26.95
N LEU A 218 -13.26 -16.80 25.81
CA LEU A 218 -12.41 -17.32 24.73
C LEU A 218 -11.04 -16.63 24.67
N LEU A 219 -10.71 -15.74 25.61
CA LEU A 219 -9.38 -15.13 25.68
C LEU A 219 -8.25 -16.16 25.78
N PRO A 220 -8.36 -17.27 26.55
CA PRO A 220 -7.33 -18.33 26.56
C PRO A 220 -7.15 -19.06 25.22
N ARG A 221 -8.09 -18.87 24.28
CA ARG A 221 -8.05 -19.46 22.93
C ARG A 221 -7.51 -18.51 21.88
N VAL A 222 -7.17 -17.27 22.26
CA VAL A 222 -6.61 -16.29 21.32
C VAL A 222 -5.18 -16.68 20.95
N GLU A 223 -4.92 -16.70 19.66
CA GLU A 223 -3.62 -16.99 19.09
C GLU A 223 -2.64 -15.84 19.37
N SER A 224 -1.47 -16.19 19.89
CA SER A 224 -0.40 -15.24 20.25
C SER A 224 0.77 -15.23 19.25
N ASP A 225 0.72 -16.10 18.24
CA ASP A 225 1.72 -16.13 17.19
C ASP A 225 1.73 -14.85 16.34
N ASN A 226 2.91 -14.55 15.79
CA ASN A 226 3.15 -13.33 15.02
C ASN A 226 2.16 -13.17 13.86
N GLY A 227 1.53 -11.99 13.78
CA GLY A 227 0.58 -11.64 12.72
C GLY A 227 -0.81 -12.27 12.85
N LYS A 228 -1.11 -12.96 13.95
CA LYS A 228 -2.46 -13.52 14.21
C LYS A 228 -3.38 -12.52 14.90
N THR A 229 -2.85 -11.81 15.89
CA THR A 229 -3.62 -10.89 16.73
C THR A 229 -2.94 -9.53 16.78
N PHE A 230 -3.61 -8.51 16.24
CA PHE A 230 -3.07 -7.15 16.13
C PHE A 230 -4.16 -6.08 16.15
N PHE A 231 -3.80 -4.87 16.57
CA PHE A 231 -4.67 -3.70 16.64
C PHE A 231 -3.90 -2.46 16.17
N GLY A 232 -4.46 -1.65 15.29
CA GLY A 232 -3.73 -0.51 14.75
C GLY A 232 -4.62 0.63 14.23
N VAL A 233 -3.96 1.77 14.09
CA VAL A 233 -4.56 3.05 13.71
C VAL A 233 -3.56 3.84 12.88
N PHE A 234 -4.01 4.50 11.81
CA PHE A 234 -3.22 5.54 11.16
C PHE A 234 -4.09 6.71 10.69
N ALA A 235 -3.56 7.92 10.77
CA ALA A 235 -4.21 9.12 10.23
C ALA A 235 -4.27 9.03 8.69
N LEU A 236 -5.35 9.51 8.07
CA LEU A 236 -5.49 9.56 6.60
C LEU A 236 -4.83 10.80 6.01
#